data_AF-A0A0G1YLK1-F1
#
_entry.id   AF-A0A0G1YLK1-F1
#
_cell.length_a   1.000
_cell.length_b   1.000
_cell.length_c   1.000
_cell.angle_alpha   90.00
_cell.angle_beta   90.00
_cell.angle_gamma   90.00
#
_symmetry.space_group_name_H-M   'P 1'
#
loop_
_entity.id
_entity.type
_entity.pdbx_description
1 polymer ?
#
loop_
_entity_poly.entity_id
_entity_poly.type
_entity_poly.pdbx_seq_one_letter_code
_entity_poly.pdbx_strand_id
1 'polypeptide(L)'
;MPFVPRRGEQVFLLDNANLSSGGDAVDVTDDIHPAFKKLAVKLTKDMGLRLCGVDLMVAGAICDAPGRYWILEINAAPGLDHYVKTGKAQQKIVENLYLKVLKSLSR
;
A
#
# COMPACT_ATOMS: atom_id res chain seq x y z
N MET A 1 -16.94 15.29 33.59
CA MET A 1 -17.87 14.60 32.67
C MET A 1 -17.06 14.06 31.51
N PRO A 2 -17.28 12.81 31.04
CA PRO A 2 -16.59 12.31 29.86
C PRO A 2 -17.02 13.12 28.63
N PHE A 3 -16.07 13.37 27.74
CA PHE A 3 -16.34 13.99 26.44
C PHE A 3 -17.11 13.00 25.55
N VAL A 4 -18.16 13.49 24.87
CA VAL A 4 -18.96 12.71 23.92
C VAL A 4 -18.94 13.44 22.56
N PRO A 5 -18.36 12.85 21.51
CA PRO A 5 -18.32 13.47 20.19
C PRO A 5 -19.72 13.67 19.61
N ARG A 6 -19.91 14.73 18.81
CA ARG A 6 -21.16 14.90 18.06
C ARG A 6 -21.26 13.85 16.94
N ARG A 7 -22.48 13.61 16.47
CA ARG A 7 -22.71 12.73 15.31
C ARG A 7 -21.92 13.26 14.10
N GLY A 8 -21.04 12.43 13.54
CA GLY A 8 -20.19 12.77 12.39
C GLY A 8 -18.91 13.53 12.75
N GLU A 9 -18.65 13.81 14.02
CA GLU A 9 -17.40 14.41 14.47
C GLU A 9 -16.27 13.39 14.40
N GLN A 10 -15.25 13.67 13.58
CA GLN A 10 -14.05 12.86 13.52
C GLN A 10 -13.12 13.26 14.68
N VAL A 11 -12.74 12.28 15.50
CA VAL A 11 -11.79 12.47 16.60
C VAL A 11 -10.53 11.68 16.29
N PHE A 12 -9.41 12.38 16.11
CA PHE A 12 -8.12 11.77 15.92
C PHE A 12 -7.57 11.30 17.27
N LEU A 13 -7.27 10.00 17.38
CA LEU A 13 -6.78 9.41 18.63
C LEU A 13 -5.25 9.40 18.71
N LEU A 14 -4.57 9.33 17.57
CA LEU A 14 -3.12 9.27 17.45
C LEU A 14 -2.68 10.12 16.25
N ASP A 15 -1.49 10.70 16.35
CA ASP A 15 -0.89 11.52 15.29
C ASP A 15 -0.15 10.69 14.24
N ASN A 16 -0.28 9.36 14.28
CA ASN A 16 0.37 8.44 13.34
C ASN A 16 -0.64 7.68 12.47
N ALA A 17 -0.25 7.42 11.23
CA ALA A 17 -1.02 6.63 10.28
C ALA A 17 -0.49 5.19 10.24
N ASN A 18 -0.70 4.44 11.31
CA ASN A 18 -0.19 3.06 11.43
C ASN A 18 -1.32 2.05 11.71
N LEU A 19 -1.41 1.03 10.88
CA LEU A 19 -2.42 -0.04 10.98
C LEU A 19 -2.30 -0.84 12.28
N SER A 20 -1.09 -1.07 12.79
CA SER A 20 -0.91 -1.88 14.00
C SER A 20 -1.40 -1.19 15.28
N SER A 21 -1.55 0.14 15.24
CA SER A 21 -2.15 0.94 16.32
C SER A 21 -3.61 1.31 16.06
N GLY A 22 -4.26 0.67 15.07
CA GLY A 22 -5.69 0.85 14.78
C GLY A 22 -6.03 1.88 13.70
N GLY A 23 -5.05 2.28 12.88
CA GLY A 23 -5.31 3.11 11.71
C GLY A 23 -6.07 2.37 10.60
N ASP A 24 -6.62 3.13 9.66
CA ASP A 24 -7.36 2.62 8.51
C ASP A 24 -6.45 2.44 7.28
N ALA A 25 -6.75 1.44 6.46
CA ALA A 25 -6.14 1.24 5.14
C ALA A 25 -7.14 1.57 4.05
N VAL A 26 -6.72 2.34 3.04
CA VAL A 26 -7.52 2.62 1.85
C VAL A 26 -6.81 2.02 0.64
N ASP A 27 -7.51 1.13 -0.09
CA ASP A 27 -7.00 0.56 -1.33
C ASP A 27 -7.16 1.57 -2.47
N VAL A 28 -6.03 2.01 -3.03
CA VAL A 28 -5.97 2.98 -4.13
C VAL A 28 -5.46 2.36 -5.43
N THR A 29 -5.52 1.02 -5.55
CA THR A 29 -4.96 0.27 -6.69
C THR A 29 -5.48 0.76 -8.05
N ASP A 30 -6.75 1.12 -8.12
CA ASP A 30 -7.39 1.57 -9.37
C ASP A 30 -7.22 3.07 -9.61
N ASP A 31 -7.02 3.85 -8.55
CA ASP A 31 -6.90 5.32 -8.61
C ASP A 31 -5.45 5.80 -8.83
N ILE A 32 -4.44 5.02 -8.41
CA ILE A 32 -3.03 5.40 -8.52
C ILE A 32 -2.60 5.65 -9.97
N HIS A 33 -1.97 6.81 -10.20
CA HIS A 33 -1.51 7.23 -11.52
C HIS A 33 -0.53 6.20 -12.11
N PRO A 34 -0.67 5.80 -13.39
CA PRO A 34 0.16 4.75 -14.00
C PRO A 34 1.67 4.99 -13.94
N ALA A 35 2.11 6.25 -13.85
CA ALA A 35 3.52 6.58 -13.71
C ALA A 35 4.12 6.14 -12.36
N PHE A 36 3.37 6.19 -11.25
CA PHE A 36 3.84 5.64 -9.97
C PHE A 36 3.93 4.10 -10.01
N LYS A 37 2.99 3.43 -10.69
CA LYS A 37 3.08 1.97 -10.94
C LYS A 37 4.35 1.63 -11.73
N LYS A 38 4.66 2.39 -12.78
CA LYS A 38 5.89 2.22 -13.58
C LYS A 38 7.15 2.50 -12.76
N LEU A 39 7.13 3.52 -11.90
CA LEU A 39 8.24 3.83 -10.99
C LEU A 39 8.50 2.67 -10.03
N ALA A 40 7.48 2.14 -9.36
CA ALA A 40 7.62 1.00 -8.45
C ALA A 40 8.23 -0.21 -9.16
N VAL A 41 7.71 -0.58 -10.35
CA VAL A 41 8.25 -1.69 -11.16
C VAL A 41 9.70 -1.45 -11.59
N LYS A 42 10.07 -0.21 -11.95
CA LYS A 42 11.45 0.15 -12.29
C LYS A 42 12.36 -0.03 -11.08
N LEU A 43 11.97 0.46 -9.91
CA LEU A 43 12.75 0.33 -8.68
C LEU A 43 12.96 -1.13 -8.28
N THR A 44 11.91 -1.96 -8.37
CA THR A 44 12.02 -3.42 -8.15
C THR A 44 13.12 -4.03 -9.03
N LYS A 45 13.15 -3.68 -10.32
CA LYS A 45 14.16 -4.16 -11.28
C LYS A 45 15.55 -3.62 -10.99
N ASP A 46 15.67 -2.32 -10.70
CA ASP A 46 16.94 -1.66 -10.40
C ASP A 46 17.60 -2.27 -9.15
N MET A 47 16.80 -2.76 -8.19
CA MET A 47 17.26 -3.48 -7.00
C MET A 47 17.53 -4.97 -7.24
N GLY A 48 17.32 -5.49 -8.45
CA GLY A 48 17.48 -6.91 -8.78
C GLY A 48 16.46 -7.84 -8.10
N LEU A 49 15.33 -7.29 -7.64
CA LEU A 49 14.29 -8.04 -6.96
C LEU A 49 13.22 -8.52 -7.94
N ARG A 50 12.58 -9.66 -7.62
CA ARG A 50 11.42 -10.18 -8.38
C ARG A 50 10.09 -9.71 -7.80
N LEU A 51 10.09 -9.39 -6.51
CA LEU A 51 8.96 -8.89 -5.72
C LEU A 51 9.52 -7.98 -4.64
N CYS A 52 8.92 -6.81 -4.46
CA CYS A 52 9.17 -5.95 -3.30
C CYS A 52 7.95 -5.05 -3.05
N GLY A 53 7.84 -4.52 -1.83
CA GLY A 53 7.03 -3.35 -1.53
C GLY A 53 7.86 -2.09 -1.74
N VAL A 54 7.24 -1.04 -2.26
CA VAL A 54 7.88 0.27 -2.44
C VAL A 54 7.03 1.31 -1.73
N ASP A 55 7.59 1.91 -0.69
CA ASP A 55 6.91 2.91 0.12
C ASP A 55 7.25 4.30 -0.39
N LEU A 56 6.20 5.04 -0.75
CA LEU A 56 6.29 6.35 -1.39
C LEU A 56 5.59 7.39 -0.53
N MET A 57 6.23 8.55 -0.38
CA MET A 57 5.56 9.76 0.06
C MET A 57 5.31 10.64 -1.16
N VAL A 58 4.06 11.01 -1.41
CA VAL A 58 3.66 11.81 -2.56
C VAL A 58 3.14 13.17 -2.08
N ALA A 59 3.64 14.25 -2.67
CA ALA A 59 3.04 15.56 -2.47
C ALA A 59 1.82 15.73 -3.39
N GLY A 60 0.63 15.84 -2.79
CA GLY A 60 -0.63 15.90 -3.53
C GLY A 60 -1.35 14.56 -3.58
N ALA A 61 -2.24 14.38 -4.57
CA ALA A 61 -3.01 13.14 -4.71
C ALA A 61 -2.23 12.10 -5.51
N ILE A 62 -2.38 10.82 -5.15
CA ILE A 62 -1.68 9.70 -5.81
C ILE A 62 -2.21 9.41 -7.23
N CYS A 63 -3.39 9.94 -7.56
CA CYS A 63 -4.00 9.84 -8.89
C CYS A 63 -3.47 10.89 -9.88
N ASP A 64 -2.80 11.93 -9.40
CA ASP A 64 -2.21 12.96 -10.25
C ASP A 64 -0.91 12.48 -10.91
N ALA A 65 -0.53 13.14 -12.01
CA ALA A 65 0.79 12.93 -12.59
C ALA A 65 1.88 13.23 -11.55
N PRO A 66 2.98 12.44 -11.49
CA PRO A 66 3.99 12.61 -10.45
C PRO A 66 4.60 14.01 -10.45
N GLY A 67 4.34 14.75 -9.38
CA GLY A 67 5.05 15.98 -9.04
C GLY A 67 6.24 15.67 -8.14
N ARG A 68 6.27 16.27 -6.95
CA ARG A 68 7.28 15.98 -5.93
C ARG A 68 6.90 14.71 -5.16
N TYR A 69 7.83 13.77 -5.05
CA TYR A 69 7.67 12.54 -4.28
C TYR A 69 9.01 12.08 -3.69
N TRP A 70 8.95 11.19 -2.71
CA TRP A 70 10.11 10.58 -2.05
C TRP A 70 9.91 9.08 -1.96
N ILE A 71 10.98 8.33 -2.20
CA ILE A 71 11.03 6.90 -1.93
C ILE A 71 11.51 6.75 -0.49
N LEU A 72 10.70 6.14 0.37
CA LEU A 72 11.02 5.95 1.77
C LEU A 72 11.74 4.63 2.01
N GLU A 73 11.21 3.55 1.45
CA GLU A 73 11.71 2.19 1.64
C GLU A 73 11.45 1.32 0.41
N ILE A 74 12.33 0.33 0.19
CA ILE A 74 12.09 -0.79 -0.72
C ILE A 74 12.26 -2.08 0.10
N ASN A 75 11.16 -2.76 0.39
CA ASN A 75 11.15 -3.96 1.21
C ASN A 75 11.08 -5.22 0.33
N ALA A 76 12.12 -6.06 0.36
CA ALA A 76 12.20 -7.29 -0.44
C ALA A 76 11.19 -8.38 -0.03
N ALA A 77 10.62 -8.30 1.18
CA ALA A 77 9.62 -9.23 1.69
C ALA A 77 8.43 -8.45 2.29
N PRO A 78 7.60 -7.83 1.44
CA PRO A 78 6.47 -7.02 1.92
C PRO A 78 5.42 -7.92 2.60
N GLY A 79 4.95 -7.48 3.77
CA GLY A 79 3.82 -8.11 4.45
C GLY A 79 2.49 -7.78 3.75
N LEU A 80 1.63 -8.78 3.55
CA LEU A 80 0.31 -8.63 2.92
C LEU A 80 -0.85 -8.98 3.88
N ASP A 81 -0.54 -9.27 5.15
CA ASP A 81 -1.50 -9.79 6.14
C ASP A 81 -2.65 -8.83 6.46
N HIS A 82 -2.39 -7.52 6.39
CA HIS A 82 -3.43 -6.51 6.56
C HIS A 82 -4.26 -6.37 5.28
N TYR A 83 -3.60 -6.27 4.12
CA TYR A 83 -4.25 -6.09 2.83
C TYR A 83 -5.20 -7.24 2.49
N VAL A 84 -4.78 -8.49 2.71
CA VAL A 84 -5.59 -9.70 2.45
C VAL A 84 -6.90 -9.71 3.27
N LYS A 85 -6.92 -9.06 4.43
CA LYS A 85 -8.09 -9.00 5.33
C LYS A 85 -9.04 -7.84 5.04
N THR A 86 -8.68 -6.93 4.15
CA THR A 86 -9.51 -5.76 3.79
C THR A 86 -10.77 -6.16 3.02
N GLY A 87 -10.75 -7.28 2.28
CA GLY A 87 -11.94 -7.76 1.58
C GLY A 87 -11.69 -8.96 0.67
N LYS A 88 -12.77 -9.56 0.15
CA LYS A 88 -12.69 -10.74 -0.74
C LYS A 88 -11.92 -10.46 -2.04
N ALA A 89 -11.99 -9.23 -2.56
CA ALA A 89 -11.25 -8.83 -3.75
C ALA A 89 -9.74 -8.81 -3.48
N GLN A 90 -9.32 -8.16 -2.38
CA GLN A 90 -7.93 -8.08 -1.94
C GLN A 90 -7.37 -9.47 -1.62
N GLN A 91 -8.17 -10.33 -0.97
CA GLN A 91 -7.80 -11.73 -0.75
C GLN A 91 -7.42 -12.42 -2.07
N LYS A 92 -8.28 -12.31 -3.09
CA LYS A 92 -8.04 -12.92 -4.41
C LYS A 92 -6.81 -12.33 -5.12
N ILE A 93 -6.52 -11.04 -4.93
CA ILE A 93 -5.31 -10.40 -5.46
C ILE A 93 -4.05 -11.05 -4.85
N VAL A 94 -4.03 -11.20 -3.53
CA VAL A 94 -2.90 -11.80 -2.80
C VAL A 94 -2.71 -13.26 -3.18
N GLU A 95 -3.79 -14.05 -3.23
CA GLU A 95 -3.74 -15.45 -3.67
C GLU A 95 -3.16 -15.60 -5.09
N ASN A 96 -3.62 -14.76 -6.03
CA ASN A 96 -3.13 -14.76 -7.40
C ASN A 96 -1.66 -14.33 -7.50
N LEU A 97 -1.21 -13.39 -6.66
CA LEU A 97 0.18 -12.98 -6.58
C LEU A 97 1.06 -14.14 -6.12
N TYR A 98 0.73 -14.78 -5.01
CA TYR A 98 1.50 -15.94 -4.51
C TYR A 98 1.50 -17.10 -5.52
N LEU A 99 0.37 -17.38 -6.17
CA LEU A 99 0.31 -18.40 -7.21
C LEU A 99 1.28 -18.10 -8.38
N LYS A 100 1.38 -16.84 -8.81
CA LYS A 100 2.35 -16.43 -9.85
C LYS A 100 3.78 -16.61 -9.38
N VAL A 101 4.08 -16.23 -8.14
CA VAL A 101 5.42 -16.41 -7.54
C VAL A 101 5.79 -17.89 -7.51
N LEU A 102 4.94 -18.76 -6.95
CA LEU A 102 5.18 -20.20 -6.85
C LEU A 102 5.39 -20.85 -8.24
N LYS A 103 4.54 -20.52 -9.22
CA LYS A 103 4.69 -20.99 -10.61
C LYS A 103 5.99 -20.51 -11.28
N SER A 104 6.53 -19.38 -10.84
CA SER A 104 7.77 -18.83 -11.36
C SER A 104 9.03 -19.39 -10.71
N LEU A 105 8.88 -20.11 -9.59
CA LEU A 105 9.94 -20.86 -8.90
C LEU A 105 10.01 -22.32 -9.39
N SER A 106 8.91 -22.85 -9.93
CA SER A 106 8.85 -24.20 -10.51
C SER A 106 9.37 -24.29 -11.95
N ARG A 107 10.07 -23.26 -12.44
CA ARG A 107 10.69 -23.17 -13.77
C ARG A 107 12.19 -23.01 -13.58
#